data_AF-A0A8J5R4C6-F1
#
_entry.id   AF-A0A8J5R4C6-F1
#
_cell.length_a   1.000
_cell.length_b   1.000
_cell.length_c   1.000
_cell.angle_alpha   90.00
_cell.angle_beta   90.00
_cell.angle_gamma   90.00
#
_symmetry.space_group_name_H-M   'P 1'
#
loop_
_entity.id
_entity.type
_entity.pdbx_description
1 polymer ?
#
loop_
_entity_poly.entity_id
_entity_poly.type
_entity_poly.pdbx_seq_one_letter_code
_entity_poly.pdbx_strand_id
1 'polypeptide(L)'
;MERIVQMILEDDLGVDSITPLANCLSTILASEITSDIFPSNNLNDESLIDSISTPIFVMFRNYFQLCKEEDSRKKFLGHMLAELQNLQPSVGYLLLYFLKVWGREEEKREGLASNSTNEVKAAVYKDFSHHRNKKLEACLLDDLKNCHQDNVLLLCYLVPDVFMGFQNIALGNATLLHLVVSTVDSCQLQELVCQILQGQLKMLEKDSFNGLLIKSLEWETFEQDYEDKLGELLANLLSTRYPATSPNKRKRAGAKQNQQQSGPPTGEQVLGHLDQLRQHCRASSDLQLYQTEGMQKALQQAQAASSDSLRKSYGDLFALAEVNEENEPPPPPPTSSSRKHTASATGSSKTGAGHRKIISTRERTASKRPPPRDRHSDSTDQSSE
;
A
#
# COMPACT_ATOMS: atom_id res chain seq x y z
N MET A 1 11.81 28.68 -6.99
CA MET A 1 11.75 28.02 -8.31
C MET A 1 11.57 29.00 -9.47
N GLU A 2 10.66 29.98 -9.38
CA GLU A 2 10.33 30.87 -10.52
C GLU A 2 11.55 31.49 -11.23
N ARG A 3 12.56 32.00 -10.49
CA ARG A 3 13.81 32.50 -11.09
C ARG A 3 14.60 31.46 -11.90
N ILE A 4 14.55 30.18 -11.52
CA ILE A 4 15.22 29.10 -12.26
C ILE A 4 14.47 28.84 -13.56
N VAL A 5 13.14 28.79 -13.50
CA VAL A 5 12.32 28.68 -14.72
C VAL A 5 12.51 29.91 -15.60
N GLN A 6 12.61 31.11 -15.02
CA GLN A 6 12.86 32.34 -15.77
C GLN A 6 14.23 32.32 -16.48
N MET A 7 15.32 31.88 -15.82
CA MET A 7 16.60 31.65 -16.51
C MET A 7 16.47 30.61 -17.64
N ILE A 8 15.74 29.51 -17.41
CA ILE A 8 15.44 28.49 -18.45
C ILE A 8 14.64 29.06 -19.64
N LEU A 9 13.85 30.12 -19.43
CA LEU A 9 13.01 30.75 -20.45
C LEU A 9 13.64 32.01 -21.09
N GLU A 10 14.65 32.61 -20.48
CA GLU A 10 15.27 33.87 -20.95
C GLU A 10 16.72 33.67 -21.45
N ASP A 11 17.47 32.73 -20.89
CA ASP A 11 18.82 32.40 -21.34
C ASP A 11 18.78 31.36 -22.47
N ASP A 12 19.62 31.53 -23.49
CA ASP A 12 19.73 30.63 -24.65
C ASP A 12 20.53 29.37 -24.27
N LEU A 13 19.95 28.56 -23.38
CA LEU A 13 20.58 27.39 -22.78
C LEU A 13 20.76 26.26 -23.81
N GLY A 14 22.03 25.88 -24.06
CA GLY A 14 22.35 24.76 -24.93
C GLY A 14 21.81 23.43 -24.39
N VAL A 15 21.49 22.50 -25.31
CA VAL A 15 20.96 21.15 -25.01
C VAL A 15 21.85 20.39 -24.03
N ASP A 16 23.17 20.61 -24.07
CA ASP A 16 24.16 20.01 -23.17
C ASP A 16 23.94 20.36 -21.68
N SER A 17 23.18 21.41 -21.37
CA SER A 17 22.85 21.83 -20.00
C SER A 17 21.68 21.06 -19.38
N ILE A 18 20.88 20.34 -20.19
CA ILE A 18 19.64 19.67 -19.75
C ILE A 18 19.93 18.61 -18.70
N THR A 19 20.79 17.62 -18.99
CA THR A 19 21.10 16.52 -18.07
C THR A 19 21.75 17.01 -16.76
N PRO A 20 22.77 17.90 -16.76
CA PRO A 20 23.31 18.46 -15.51
C PRO A 20 22.26 19.20 -14.67
N LEU A 21 21.40 19.99 -15.31
CA LEU A 21 20.36 20.76 -14.62
C LEU A 21 19.24 19.87 -14.08
N ALA A 22 18.83 18.84 -14.83
CA ALA A 22 17.86 17.84 -14.40
C ALA A 22 18.37 17.03 -13.18
N ASN A 23 19.65 16.63 -13.16
CA ASN A 23 20.26 15.97 -12.00
C ASN A 23 20.29 16.88 -10.76
N CYS A 24 20.64 18.16 -10.95
CA CYS A 24 20.63 19.16 -9.87
C CYS A 24 19.22 19.36 -9.30
N LEU A 25 18.22 19.58 -10.18
CA LEU A 25 16.83 19.76 -9.80
C LEU A 25 16.24 18.49 -9.17
N SER A 26 16.54 17.30 -9.69
CA SER A 26 16.13 16.03 -9.08
C SER A 26 16.63 15.89 -7.66
N THR A 27 17.82 16.40 -7.34
CA THR A 27 18.39 16.34 -5.99
C THR A 27 17.77 17.38 -5.06
N ILE A 28 17.57 18.61 -5.56
CA ILE A 28 17.01 19.73 -4.78
C ILE A 28 15.53 19.50 -4.48
N LEU A 29 14.76 19.00 -5.46
CA LEU A 29 13.31 18.82 -5.37
C LEU A 29 12.90 17.44 -4.83
N ALA A 30 13.86 16.53 -4.57
CA ALA A 30 13.60 15.15 -4.16
C ALA A 30 12.57 15.05 -3.02
N SER A 31 12.79 15.77 -1.92
CA SER A 31 11.91 15.71 -0.74
C SER A 31 10.51 16.24 -0.98
N GLU A 32 10.31 17.12 -1.96
CA GLU A 32 8.99 17.63 -2.33
C GLU A 32 8.29 16.66 -3.28
N ILE A 33 9.01 16.15 -4.28
CA ILE A 33 8.53 15.18 -5.27
C ILE A 33 8.12 13.85 -4.62
N THR A 34 8.81 13.43 -3.55
CA THR A 34 8.48 12.22 -2.77
C THR A 34 7.58 12.49 -1.56
N SER A 35 7.07 13.72 -1.37
CA SER A 35 6.15 14.03 -0.27
C SER A 35 4.72 13.56 -0.60
N ASP A 36 3.89 13.33 0.44
CA ASP A 36 2.46 13.08 0.24
C ASP A 36 1.76 14.39 -0.13
N ILE A 37 1.80 14.71 -1.43
CA ILE A 37 1.22 15.92 -2.00
C ILE A 37 -0.32 15.85 -1.99
N PHE A 38 -0.92 14.67 -2.02
CA PHE A 38 -2.37 14.53 -2.21
C PHE A 38 -3.14 14.71 -0.89
N PRO A 39 -4.06 15.70 -0.77
CA PRO A 39 -4.77 16.01 0.48
C PRO A 39 -5.91 15.02 0.79
N SER A 40 -5.57 13.74 0.92
CA SER A 40 -6.46 12.59 1.14
C SER A 40 -7.48 12.78 2.27
N ASN A 41 -7.08 13.43 3.37
CA ASN A 41 -7.92 13.64 4.55
C ASN A 41 -8.89 14.82 4.44
N ASN A 42 -8.77 15.69 3.43
CA ASN A 42 -9.58 16.90 3.29
C ASN A 42 -9.73 17.29 1.82
N LEU A 43 -10.47 16.49 1.04
CA LEU A 43 -10.69 16.73 -0.39
C LEU A 43 -11.62 17.92 -0.63
N ASN A 44 -11.06 19.12 -0.62
CA ASN A 44 -11.72 20.36 -1.02
C ASN A 44 -10.88 21.12 -2.07
N ASP A 45 -11.53 21.98 -2.86
CA ASP A 45 -10.87 22.69 -3.97
C ASP A 45 -9.68 23.56 -3.51
N GLU A 46 -9.76 24.20 -2.34
CA GLU A 46 -8.67 25.04 -1.82
C GLU A 46 -7.42 24.21 -1.48
N SER A 47 -7.59 23.07 -0.82
CA SER A 47 -6.50 22.15 -0.47
C SER A 47 -5.82 21.52 -1.69
N LEU A 48 -6.59 21.26 -2.75
CA LEU A 48 -6.06 20.76 -4.01
C LEU A 48 -5.21 21.86 -4.68
N ILE A 49 -5.67 23.11 -4.69
CA ILE A 49 -4.92 24.26 -5.21
C ILE A 49 -3.65 24.53 -4.38
N ASP A 50 -3.73 24.46 -3.05
CA ASP A 50 -2.57 24.61 -2.16
C ASP A 50 -1.52 23.51 -2.42
N SER A 51 -1.95 22.26 -2.58
CA SER A 51 -1.04 21.14 -2.87
C SER A 51 -0.23 21.29 -4.17
N ILE A 52 -0.78 22.00 -5.18
CA ILE A 52 -0.06 22.29 -6.43
C ILE A 52 0.76 23.60 -6.38
N SER A 53 1.01 24.13 -5.18
CA SER A 53 1.85 25.33 -4.97
C SER A 53 3.33 25.03 -4.74
N THR A 54 3.74 23.75 -4.70
CA THR A 54 5.16 23.38 -4.51
C THR A 54 6.02 23.69 -5.75
N PRO A 55 7.33 23.96 -5.59
CA PRO A 55 8.27 24.27 -6.67
C PRO A 55 8.16 23.48 -7.98
N ILE A 56 7.97 22.16 -7.95
CA ILE A 56 7.87 21.35 -9.19
C ILE A 56 6.68 21.79 -10.07
N PHE A 57 5.55 22.14 -9.46
CA PHE A 57 4.36 22.62 -10.18
C PHE A 57 4.57 23.97 -10.86
N VAL A 58 5.56 24.77 -10.44
CA VAL A 58 5.95 25.99 -11.15
C VAL A 58 6.48 25.67 -12.55
N MET A 59 7.23 24.56 -12.72
CA MET A 59 7.67 24.11 -14.04
C MET A 59 6.48 23.67 -14.89
N PHE A 60 5.56 22.89 -14.33
CA PHE A 60 4.35 22.43 -15.03
C PHE A 60 3.44 23.60 -15.43
N ARG A 61 3.29 24.63 -14.58
CA ARG A 61 2.51 25.85 -14.88
C ARG A 61 3.08 26.60 -16.08
N ASN A 62 4.39 26.80 -16.14
CA ASN A 62 5.05 27.45 -17.27
C ASN A 62 4.94 26.59 -18.55
N TYR A 63 5.12 25.27 -18.44
CA TYR A 63 4.97 24.35 -19.58
C TYR A 63 3.53 24.33 -20.13
N PHE A 64 2.52 24.39 -19.25
CA PHE A 64 1.11 24.51 -19.62
C PHE A 64 0.81 25.87 -20.27
N GLN A 65 1.32 26.98 -19.73
CA GLN A 65 1.11 28.32 -20.30
C GLN A 65 1.68 28.42 -21.72
N LEU A 66 2.88 27.88 -21.95
CA LEU A 66 3.52 27.83 -23.26
C LEU A 66 2.84 26.84 -24.22
N CYS A 67 1.84 26.06 -23.81
CA CYS A 67 1.26 25.04 -24.68
C CYS A 67 0.63 25.60 -25.96
N LYS A 68 0.13 26.84 -25.89
CA LYS A 68 -0.48 27.63 -26.97
C LYS A 68 0.56 28.22 -27.96
N GLU A 69 1.86 28.12 -27.68
CA GLU A 69 2.95 28.72 -28.48
C GLU A 69 3.90 27.65 -29.08
N GLU A 70 4.30 27.82 -30.35
CA GLU A 70 5.33 27.01 -31.03
C GLU A 70 6.74 27.51 -30.65
N ASP A 71 7.09 27.32 -29.38
CA ASP A 71 8.27 27.95 -28.77
C ASP A 71 9.45 26.98 -28.57
N SER A 72 10.68 27.46 -28.81
CA SER A 72 11.92 26.75 -28.45
C SER A 72 12.02 26.51 -26.93
N ARG A 73 11.55 27.47 -26.13
CA ARG A 73 11.47 27.41 -24.66
C ARG A 73 10.57 26.28 -24.18
N LYS A 74 9.42 26.09 -24.83
CA LYS A 74 8.50 24.95 -24.58
C LYS A 74 9.21 23.62 -24.83
N LYS A 75 9.92 23.50 -25.97
CA LYS A 75 10.67 22.29 -26.33
C LYS A 75 11.79 22.02 -25.33
N PHE A 76 12.56 23.03 -24.92
CA PHE A 76 13.62 22.87 -23.92
C PHE A 76 13.05 22.42 -22.56
N LEU A 77 11.98 23.07 -22.08
CA LEU A 77 11.30 22.69 -20.84
C LEU A 77 10.69 21.28 -20.90
N GLY A 78 10.16 20.87 -22.06
CA GLY A 78 9.68 19.51 -22.31
C GLY A 78 10.78 18.45 -22.19
N HIS A 79 11.95 18.68 -22.80
CA HIS A 79 13.12 17.80 -22.66
C HIS A 79 13.63 17.77 -21.21
N MET A 80 13.68 18.91 -20.51
CA MET A 80 14.05 18.97 -19.09
C MET A 80 13.11 18.16 -18.20
N LEU A 81 11.79 18.27 -18.40
CA LEU A 81 10.82 17.52 -17.62
C LEU A 81 10.89 16.02 -17.94
N ALA A 82 11.14 15.64 -19.19
CA ALA A 82 11.34 14.24 -19.58
C ALA A 82 12.60 13.65 -18.91
N GLU A 83 13.71 14.39 -18.89
CA GLU A 83 14.93 13.96 -18.21
C GLU A 83 14.76 13.92 -16.68
N LEU A 84 14.02 14.87 -16.09
CA LEU A 84 13.65 14.83 -14.69
C LEU A 84 12.77 13.60 -14.36
N GLN A 85 11.89 13.19 -15.27
CA GLN A 85 11.08 11.97 -15.12
C GLN A 85 11.91 10.68 -15.21
N ASN A 86 12.99 10.67 -16.00
CA ASN A 86 13.95 9.54 -16.02
C ASN A 86 14.64 9.36 -14.64
N LEU A 87 14.85 10.46 -13.91
CA LEU A 87 15.47 10.47 -12.58
C LEU A 87 14.45 10.27 -11.44
N GLN A 88 13.22 10.76 -11.60
CA GLN A 88 12.13 10.71 -10.63
C GLN A 88 10.84 10.26 -11.33
N PRO A 89 10.50 8.96 -11.31
CA PRO A 89 9.36 8.43 -12.07
C PRO A 89 8.02 9.11 -11.77
N SER A 90 7.86 9.61 -10.55
CA SER A 90 6.66 10.30 -10.06
C SER A 90 6.31 11.60 -10.79
N VAL A 91 7.28 12.27 -11.42
CA VAL A 91 7.06 13.49 -12.23
C VAL A 91 5.98 13.27 -13.30
N GLY A 92 5.88 12.05 -13.85
CA GLY A 92 4.87 11.70 -14.85
C GLY A 92 3.43 11.78 -14.34
N TYR A 93 3.12 11.15 -13.21
CA TYR A 93 1.77 11.22 -12.63
C TYR A 93 1.50 12.54 -11.89
N LEU A 94 2.54 13.20 -11.36
CA LEU A 94 2.39 14.55 -10.78
C LEU A 94 2.02 15.58 -11.86
N LEU A 95 2.46 15.42 -13.10
CA LEU A 95 1.98 16.23 -14.23
C LEU A 95 0.49 15.95 -14.52
N LEU A 96 0.04 14.70 -14.50
CA LEU A 96 -1.39 14.36 -14.64
C LEU A 96 -2.23 14.99 -13.51
N TYR A 97 -1.74 14.95 -12.28
CA TYR A 97 -2.37 15.60 -11.12
C TYR A 97 -2.46 17.12 -11.28
N PHE A 98 -1.34 17.76 -11.65
CA PHE A 98 -1.32 19.18 -11.95
C PHE A 98 -2.35 19.56 -13.02
N LEU A 99 -2.36 18.84 -14.14
CA LEU A 99 -3.27 19.11 -15.26
C LEU A 99 -4.74 18.99 -14.82
N LYS A 100 -5.08 17.99 -13.99
CA LYS A 100 -6.43 17.84 -13.47
C LYS A 100 -6.84 19.00 -12.54
N VAL A 101 -5.98 19.38 -11.58
CA VAL A 101 -6.30 20.43 -10.59
C VAL A 101 -6.28 21.81 -11.25
N TRP A 102 -5.19 22.16 -11.95
CA TRP A 102 -5.03 23.44 -12.63
C TRP A 102 -6.02 23.63 -13.78
N GLY A 103 -6.35 22.56 -14.52
CA GLY A 103 -7.35 22.61 -15.58
C GLY A 103 -8.75 22.96 -15.08
N ARG A 104 -9.17 22.44 -13.91
CA ARG A 104 -10.44 22.85 -13.27
C ARG A 104 -10.44 24.30 -12.83
N GLU A 105 -9.31 24.81 -12.39
CA GLU A 105 -9.16 26.21 -11.99
C GLU A 105 -9.18 27.15 -13.20
N GLU A 106 -8.56 26.77 -14.33
CA GLU A 106 -8.68 27.48 -15.61
C GLU A 106 -10.12 27.43 -16.17
N GLU A 107 -10.83 26.30 -16.05
CA GLU A 107 -12.26 26.21 -16.44
C GLU A 107 -13.12 27.24 -15.69
N LYS A 108 -12.92 27.38 -14.38
CA LYS A 108 -13.62 28.39 -13.55
C LYS A 108 -13.26 29.81 -13.94
N ARG A 109 -12.00 30.06 -14.33
CA ARG A 109 -11.44 31.39 -14.62
C ARG A 109 -11.78 31.90 -16.02
N GLU A 110 -11.61 31.06 -17.03
CA GLU A 110 -11.87 31.40 -18.45
C GLU A 110 -13.32 31.06 -18.87
N GLY A 111 -14.10 30.34 -18.05
CA GLY A 111 -15.47 29.96 -18.36
C GLY A 111 -15.59 28.91 -19.47
N LEU A 112 -14.53 28.13 -19.69
CA LEU A 112 -14.44 27.15 -20.78
C LEU A 112 -15.32 25.93 -20.54
N ALA A 113 -15.82 25.34 -21.64
CA ALA A 113 -16.46 24.03 -21.59
C ALA A 113 -15.42 22.94 -21.33
N SER A 114 -15.68 22.05 -20.37
CA SER A 114 -14.72 21.03 -19.90
C SER A 114 -14.15 20.11 -20.99
N ASN A 115 -14.87 19.91 -22.10
CA ASN A 115 -14.34 19.18 -23.26
C ASN A 115 -13.12 19.88 -23.89
N SER A 116 -13.17 21.21 -24.03
CA SER A 116 -12.06 22.01 -24.56
C SER A 116 -10.83 21.90 -23.66
N THR A 117 -11.03 22.02 -22.35
CA THR A 117 -9.95 21.87 -21.36
C THR A 117 -9.39 20.45 -21.33
N ASN A 118 -10.23 19.42 -21.49
CA ASN A 118 -9.78 18.03 -21.61
C ASN A 118 -8.86 17.84 -22.83
N GLU A 119 -9.18 18.44 -23.98
CA GLU A 119 -8.30 18.43 -25.17
C GLU A 119 -6.96 19.13 -24.89
N VAL A 120 -6.97 20.29 -24.22
CA VAL A 120 -5.73 21.00 -23.85
C VAL A 120 -4.87 20.19 -22.87
N LYS A 121 -5.46 19.64 -21.80
CA LYS A 121 -4.75 18.76 -20.85
C LYS A 121 -4.12 17.54 -21.56
N ALA A 122 -4.91 16.88 -22.42
CA ALA A 122 -4.44 15.75 -23.19
C ALA A 122 -3.31 16.13 -24.17
N ALA A 123 -3.38 17.31 -24.79
CA ALA A 123 -2.33 17.82 -25.66
C ALA A 123 -1.01 18.09 -24.92
N VAL A 124 -1.06 18.68 -23.71
CA VAL A 124 0.14 18.96 -22.90
C VAL A 124 0.85 17.68 -22.45
N TYR A 125 0.10 16.70 -21.93
CA TYR A 125 0.70 15.42 -21.53
C TYR A 125 1.14 14.57 -22.73
N LYS A 126 0.44 14.67 -23.87
CA LYS A 126 0.88 14.07 -25.14
C LYS A 126 2.21 14.68 -25.59
N ASP A 127 2.37 16.00 -25.58
CA ASP A 127 3.63 16.67 -25.92
C ASP A 127 4.78 16.24 -24.99
N PHE A 128 4.54 16.20 -23.69
CA PHE A 128 5.49 15.65 -22.71
C PHE A 128 5.90 14.20 -23.02
N SER A 129 4.94 13.37 -23.44
CA SER A 129 5.22 11.98 -23.84
C SER A 129 6.08 11.86 -25.10
N HIS A 130 6.03 12.83 -26.04
CA HIS A 130 6.93 12.83 -27.21
C HIS A 130 8.38 13.08 -26.79
N HIS A 131 8.60 14.00 -25.84
CA HIS A 131 9.95 14.28 -25.29
C HIS A 131 10.57 13.07 -24.57
N ARG A 132 9.76 12.14 -24.06
CA ARG A 132 10.21 10.87 -23.45
C ARG A 132 10.58 9.78 -24.47
N ASN A 133 10.42 10.02 -25.79
CA ASN A 133 10.63 9.04 -26.86
C ASN A 133 9.86 7.71 -26.68
N LYS A 134 8.73 7.74 -25.95
CA LYS A 134 7.86 6.59 -25.66
C LYS A 134 6.48 6.79 -26.31
N LYS A 135 5.76 5.70 -26.56
CA LYS A 135 4.35 5.77 -26.98
C LYS A 135 3.49 6.32 -25.83
N LEU A 136 2.54 7.19 -26.13
CA LEU A 136 1.63 7.81 -25.15
C LEU A 136 0.91 6.77 -24.26
N GLU A 137 0.47 5.64 -24.84
CA GLU A 137 -0.13 4.53 -24.08
C GLU A 137 0.83 3.94 -23.03
N ALA A 138 2.11 3.76 -23.40
CA ALA A 138 3.12 3.22 -22.49
C ALA A 138 3.51 4.25 -21.41
N CYS A 139 3.65 5.53 -21.77
CA CYS A 139 3.85 6.61 -20.80
C CYS A 139 2.72 6.63 -19.75
N LEU A 140 1.47 6.60 -20.21
CA LEU A 140 0.30 6.68 -19.35
C LEU A 140 0.20 5.44 -18.44
N LEU A 141 0.47 4.25 -18.97
CA LEU A 141 0.47 3.02 -18.18
C LEU A 141 1.60 2.98 -17.15
N ASP A 142 2.82 3.38 -17.52
CA ASP A 142 3.97 3.47 -16.61
C ASP A 142 3.69 4.47 -15.48
N ASP A 143 3.21 5.66 -15.82
CA ASP A 143 2.98 6.74 -14.85
C ASP A 143 1.83 6.38 -13.89
N LEU A 144 0.75 5.75 -14.36
CA LEU A 144 -0.34 5.28 -13.49
C LEU A 144 0.08 4.09 -12.61
N LYS A 145 0.97 3.22 -13.08
CA LYS A 145 1.55 2.14 -12.25
C LYS A 145 2.40 2.71 -11.11
N ASN A 146 3.24 3.70 -11.39
CA ASN A 146 3.99 4.41 -10.35
C ASN A 146 3.04 5.12 -9.39
N CYS A 147 2.01 5.80 -9.91
CA CYS A 147 0.98 6.44 -9.09
C CYS A 147 0.26 5.47 -8.15
N HIS A 148 -0.05 4.25 -8.60
CA HIS A 148 -0.60 3.20 -7.74
C HIS A 148 0.35 2.84 -6.60
N GLN A 149 1.63 2.58 -6.92
CA GLN A 149 2.65 2.17 -5.95
C GLN A 149 2.88 3.23 -4.87
N ASP A 150 2.83 4.51 -5.26
CA ASP A 150 3.07 5.64 -4.36
C ASP A 150 1.79 6.07 -3.60
N ASN A 151 0.63 6.20 -4.26
CA ASN A 151 -0.63 6.62 -3.63
C ASN A 151 -1.90 6.19 -4.41
N VAL A 152 -2.56 5.11 -3.95
CA VAL A 152 -3.80 4.58 -4.54
C VAL A 152 -4.97 5.58 -4.55
N LEU A 153 -5.07 6.46 -3.55
CA LEU A 153 -6.14 7.47 -3.50
C LEU A 153 -5.94 8.53 -4.59
N LEU A 154 -4.68 8.91 -4.85
CA LEU A 154 -4.35 9.77 -5.99
C LEU A 154 -4.66 9.07 -7.32
N LEU A 155 -4.35 7.77 -7.46
CA LEU A 155 -4.75 7.00 -8.66
C LEU A 155 -6.27 7.07 -8.89
N CYS A 156 -7.07 6.74 -7.87
CA CYS A 156 -8.53 6.79 -7.94
C CYS A 156 -9.04 8.18 -8.31
N TYR A 157 -8.39 9.23 -7.81
CA TYR A 157 -8.69 10.60 -8.19
C TYR A 157 -8.34 10.87 -9.67
N LEU A 158 -7.20 10.41 -10.20
CA LEU A 158 -6.80 10.68 -11.59
C LEU A 158 -7.61 9.92 -12.63
N VAL A 159 -8.01 8.67 -12.34
CA VAL A 159 -8.65 7.74 -13.29
C VAL A 159 -9.78 8.38 -14.12
N PRO A 160 -10.79 9.08 -13.55
CA PRO A 160 -11.85 9.72 -14.34
C PRO A 160 -11.36 10.74 -15.36
N ASP A 161 -10.41 11.59 -14.97
CA ASP A 161 -9.88 12.64 -15.85
C ASP A 161 -9.03 12.03 -16.98
N VAL A 162 -8.29 10.95 -16.67
CA VAL A 162 -7.52 10.20 -17.65
C VAL A 162 -8.41 9.50 -18.67
N PHE A 163 -9.44 8.77 -18.22
CA PHE A 163 -10.36 8.07 -19.13
C PHE A 163 -11.16 9.05 -20.01
N MET A 164 -11.51 10.24 -19.48
CA MET A 164 -12.22 11.27 -20.23
C MET A 164 -11.32 12.10 -21.16
N GLY A 165 -10.05 12.36 -20.78
CA GLY A 165 -9.09 13.12 -21.58
C GLY A 165 -8.37 12.29 -22.67
N PHE A 166 -8.11 11.00 -22.41
CA PHE A 166 -7.39 10.11 -23.32
C PHE A 166 -8.28 9.00 -23.90
N GLN A 167 -9.54 9.32 -24.22
CA GLN A 167 -10.55 8.35 -24.67
C GLN A 167 -10.05 7.40 -25.78
N ASN A 168 -9.32 7.92 -26.77
CA ASN A 168 -8.74 7.16 -27.89
C ASN A 168 -7.72 6.08 -27.50
N ILE A 169 -7.25 6.05 -26.24
CA ILE A 169 -6.21 5.16 -25.73
C ILE A 169 -6.70 4.41 -24.48
N ALA A 170 -7.53 5.04 -23.65
CA ALA A 170 -8.03 4.49 -22.40
C ALA A 170 -9.31 3.65 -22.56
N LEU A 171 -10.24 4.05 -23.43
CA LEU A 171 -11.51 3.33 -23.59
C LEU A 171 -11.29 1.92 -24.14
N GLY A 172 -11.83 0.92 -23.45
CA GLY A 172 -11.67 -0.48 -23.85
C GLY A 172 -10.25 -1.04 -23.69
N ASN A 173 -9.31 -0.29 -23.10
CA ASN A 173 -7.95 -0.75 -22.89
C ASN A 173 -7.92 -1.71 -21.68
N ALA A 174 -7.87 -3.01 -21.98
CA ALA A 174 -7.83 -4.07 -20.99
C ALA A 174 -6.68 -3.90 -19.97
N THR A 175 -5.52 -3.40 -20.38
CA THR A 175 -4.35 -3.25 -19.50
C THR A 175 -4.55 -2.10 -18.50
N LEU A 176 -5.11 -0.98 -18.96
CA LEU A 176 -5.45 0.15 -18.08
C LEU A 176 -6.62 -0.18 -17.15
N LEU A 177 -7.64 -0.90 -17.64
CA LEU A 177 -8.73 -1.34 -16.77
C LEU A 177 -8.25 -2.35 -15.73
N HIS A 178 -7.43 -3.35 -16.13
CA HIS A 178 -6.83 -4.30 -15.20
C HIS A 178 -6.04 -3.59 -14.09
N LEU A 179 -5.22 -2.59 -14.45
CA LEU A 179 -4.50 -1.77 -13.47
C LEU A 179 -5.44 -1.08 -12.48
N VAL A 180 -6.59 -0.57 -12.92
CA VAL A 180 -7.54 0.03 -11.96
C VAL A 180 -8.18 -1.05 -11.09
N VAL A 181 -8.70 -2.14 -11.65
CA VAL A 181 -9.47 -3.12 -10.84
C VAL A 181 -8.62 -3.98 -9.90
N SER A 182 -7.34 -4.21 -10.22
CA SER A 182 -6.38 -4.92 -9.33
C SER A 182 -5.90 -4.05 -8.17
N THR A 183 -6.08 -2.73 -8.22
CA THR A 183 -5.46 -1.80 -7.26
C THR A 183 -6.45 -1.11 -6.32
N VAL A 184 -7.75 -1.20 -6.61
CA VAL A 184 -8.81 -0.54 -5.83
C VAL A 184 -9.46 -1.46 -4.80
N ASP A 185 -9.74 -0.90 -3.62
CA ASP A 185 -10.55 -1.57 -2.60
C ASP A 185 -12.07 -1.51 -2.91
N SER A 186 -12.87 -2.21 -2.11
CA SER A 186 -14.33 -2.27 -2.29
C SER A 186 -15.04 -0.91 -2.15
N CYS A 187 -14.49 0.03 -1.39
CA CYS A 187 -15.04 1.38 -1.20
C CYS A 187 -14.70 2.27 -2.40
N GLN A 188 -13.44 2.23 -2.84
CA GLN A 188 -12.96 2.91 -4.04
C GLN A 188 -13.68 2.41 -5.31
N LEU A 189 -13.89 1.09 -5.42
CA LEU A 189 -14.69 0.49 -6.49
C LEU A 189 -16.13 1.02 -6.49
N GLN A 190 -16.77 1.15 -5.31
CA GLN A 190 -18.10 1.73 -5.19
C GLN A 190 -18.13 3.22 -5.61
N GLU A 191 -17.08 4.00 -5.32
CA GLU A 191 -16.95 5.39 -5.80
C GLU A 191 -16.81 5.46 -7.33
N LEU A 192 -15.98 4.61 -7.93
CA LEU A 192 -15.83 4.51 -9.40
C LEU A 192 -17.16 4.09 -10.06
N VAL A 193 -17.88 3.12 -9.49
CA VAL A 193 -19.23 2.72 -9.95
C VAL A 193 -20.21 3.90 -9.84
N CYS A 194 -20.19 4.67 -8.76
CA CYS A 194 -20.99 5.89 -8.63
C CYS A 194 -20.67 6.91 -9.72
N GLN A 195 -19.40 7.13 -10.05
CA GLN A 195 -18.97 8.04 -11.12
C GLN A 195 -19.41 7.56 -12.52
N ILE A 196 -19.39 6.24 -12.77
CA ILE A 196 -19.93 5.65 -14.00
C ILE A 196 -21.45 5.88 -14.09
N LEU A 197 -22.19 5.63 -13.02
CA LEU A 197 -23.65 5.84 -12.97
C LEU A 197 -24.03 7.33 -13.10
N GLN A 198 -23.17 8.24 -12.66
CA GLN A 198 -23.32 9.69 -12.83
C GLN A 198 -22.88 10.18 -14.23
N GLY A 199 -22.32 9.31 -15.09
CA GLY A 199 -21.81 9.66 -16.41
C GLY A 199 -20.50 10.46 -16.39
N GLN A 200 -19.82 10.55 -15.24
CA GLN A 200 -18.55 11.27 -15.07
C GLN A 200 -17.32 10.42 -15.44
N LEU A 201 -17.49 9.11 -15.55
CA LEU A 201 -16.46 8.14 -15.89
C LEU A 201 -17.00 7.16 -16.95
N LYS A 202 -16.31 7.03 -18.08
CA LYS A 202 -16.55 5.99 -19.10
C LYS A 202 -15.27 5.17 -19.23
N MET A 203 -15.32 3.89 -18.85
CA MET A 203 -14.20 2.95 -19.03
C MET A 203 -14.40 2.00 -20.21
N LEU A 204 -15.66 1.69 -20.49
CA LEU A 204 -16.07 0.64 -21.43
C LEU A 204 -16.67 1.25 -22.70
N GLU A 205 -16.42 0.59 -23.82
CA GLU A 205 -17.01 0.90 -25.11
C GLU A 205 -17.62 -0.35 -25.73
N LYS A 206 -18.72 -0.18 -26.44
CA LYS A 206 -19.54 -1.29 -26.96
C LYS A 206 -18.75 -2.26 -27.83
N ASP A 207 -17.83 -1.73 -28.64
CA ASP A 207 -17.10 -2.51 -29.64
C ASP A 207 -15.90 -3.26 -29.05
N SER A 208 -15.33 -2.77 -27.95
CA SER A 208 -14.22 -3.41 -27.21
C SER A 208 -14.69 -4.32 -26.07
N PHE A 209 -15.93 -4.13 -25.58
CA PHE A 209 -16.48 -4.81 -24.40
C PHE A 209 -16.32 -6.34 -24.42
N ASN A 210 -16.64 -7.02 -25.53
CA ASN A 210 -16.52 -8.48 -25.61
C ASN A 210 -15.06 -8.96 -25.50
N GLY A 211 -14.13 -8.28 -26.17
CA GLY A 211 -12.70 -8.62 -26.10
C GLY A 211 -12.09 -8.33 -24.73
N LEU A 212 -12.57 -7.28 -24.07
CA LEU A 212 -12.21 -6.94 -22.70
C LEU A 212 -12.77 -7.94 -21.70
N LEU A 213 -14.02 -8.39 -21.85
CA LEU A 213 -14.61 -9.43 -21.00
C LEU A 213 -13.82 -10.74 -21.08
N ILE A 214 -13.45 -11.18 -22.30
CA ILE A 214 -12.66 -12.40 -22.48
C ILE A 214 -11.30 -12.29 -21.76
N LYS A 215 -10.61 -11.14 -21.90
CA LYS A 215 -9.37 -10.87 -21.16
C LYS A 215 -9.58 -10.82 -19.64
N SER A 216 -10.72 -10.33 -19.17
CA SER A 216 -11.01 -10.29 -17.72
C SER A 216 -11.28 -11.65 -17.09
N LEU A 217 -11.44 -12.71 -17.89
CA LEU A 217 -11.45 -14.09 -17.39
C LEU A 217 -10.04 -14.63 -17.07
N GLU A 218 -9.00 -13.94 -17.55
CA GLU A 218 -7.58 -14.23 -17.28
C GLU A 218 -7.03 -13.38 -16.12
N TRP A 219 -7.84 -12.46 -15.57
CA TRP A 219 -7.44 -11.60 -14.46
C TRP A 219 -7.61 -12.33 -13.14
N GLU A 220 -6.62 -12.15 -12.26
CA GLU A 220 -6.60 -12.76 -10.94
C GLU A 220 -7.80 -12.30 -10.12
N THR A 221 -8.42 -13.21 -9.38
CA THR A 221 -9.48 -12.81 -8.44
C THR A 221 -8.85 -12.11 -7.24
N PHE A 222 -9.60 -11.19 -6.61
CA PHE A 222 -9.17 -10.47 -5.41
C PHE A 222 -8.70 -11.38 -4.24
N GLU A 223 -9.01 -12.68 -4.31
CA GLU A 223 -8.56 -13.68 -3.32
C GLU A 223 -7.12 -14.18 -3.58
N GLN A 224 -6.60 -14.05 -4.80
CA GLN A 224 -5.24 -14.48 -5.21
C GLN A 224 -4.18 -13.42 -4.85
N ASP A 225 -4.40 -12.14 -5.14
CA ASP A 225 -3.50 -11.02 -4.77
C ASP A 225 -3.17 -10.96 -3.26
N TYR A 226 -4.09 -11.45 -2.42
CA TYR A 226 -3.96 -11.44 -0.96
C TYR A 226 -3.56 -12.80 -0.38
N GLU A 227 -3.29 -13.82 -1.21
CA GLU A 227 -3.09 -15.20 -0.75
C GLU A 227 -1.87 -15.33 0.20
N ASP A 228 -0.71 -14.79 -0.19
CA ASP A 228 0.49 -14.80 0.63
C ASP A 228 0.29 -14.07 1.97
N LYS A 229 -0.40 -12.93 1.93
CA LYS A 229 -0.67 -12.09 3.12
C LYS A 229 -1.72 -12.72 4.03
N LEU A 230 -2.70 -13.40 3.46
CA LEU A 230 -3.66 -14.23 4.17
C LEU A 230 -2.94 -15.41 4.83
N GLY A 231 -2.01 -16.05 4.12
CA GLY A 231 -1.13 -17.10 4.64
C GLY A 231 -0.32 -16.64 5.83
N GLU A 232 0.35 -15.49 5.72
CA GLU A 232 1.12 -14.88 6.80
C GLU A 232 0.24 -14.57 8.03
N LEU A 233 -0.92 -13.94 7.83
CA LEU A 233 -1.84 -13.58 8.91
C LEU A 233 -2.44 -14.81 9.60
N LEU A 234 -2.82 -15.85 8.85
CA LEU A 234 -3.34 -17.10 9.38
C LEU A 234 -2.24 -17.90 10.11
N ALA A 235 -1.02 -17.94 9.57
CA ALA A 235 0.14 -18.57 10.20
C ALA A 235 0.52 -17.89 11.53
N ASN A 236 0.54 -16.55 11.55
CA ASN A 236 0.75 -15.76 12.76
C ASN A 236 -0.36 -15.98 13.80
N LEU A 237 -1.63 -16.03 13.36
CA LEU A 237 -2.77 -16.32 14.22
C LEU A 237 -2.67 -17.72 14.84
N LEU A 238 -2.36 -18.74 14.04
CA LEU A 238 -2.22 -20.13 14.49
C LEU A 238 -1.04 -20.30 15.46
N SER A 239 0.13 -19.74 15.11
CA SER A 239 1.33 -19.74 15.96
C SER A 239 1.10 -19.05 17.31
N THR A 240 0.27 -18.00 17.34
CA THR A 240 -0.14 -17.32 18.57
C THR A 240 -1.05 -18.19 19.45
N ARG A 241 -1.77 -19.17 18.88
CA ARG A 241 -2.59 -20.13 19.66
C ARG A 241 -1.79 -21.32 20.17
N TYR A 242 -0.73 -21.70 19.48
CA TYR A 242 0.13 -22.84 19.80
C TYR A 242 1.58 -22.39 20.03
N PRO A 243 1.90 -21.59 21.06
CA PRO A 243 3.24 -21.03 21.24
C PRO A 243 4.32 -22.12 21.47
N ALA A 244 5.45 -22.01 20.76
CA ALA A 244 6.55 -22.98 20.79
C ALA A 244 7.20 -23.19 22.17
N THR A 245 7.04 -22.25 23.11
CA THR A 245 7.52 -22.38 24.50
C THR A 245 6.37 -22.51 25.48
N SER A 246 6.40 -23.56 26.32
CA SER A 246 5.38 -23.84 27.33
C SER A 246 5.06 -22.64 28.24
N PRO A 247 3.78 -22.23 28.41
CA PRO A 247 3.39 -21.05 29.17
C PRO A 247 3.47 -21.29 30.70
N ASN A 248 4.68 -21.33 31.23
CA ASN A 248 4.92 -21.74 32.62
C ASN A 248 4.73 -20.61 33.65
N LYS A 249 3.47 -20.19 33.90
CA LYS A 249 2.92 -19.92 35.26
C LYS A 249 1.48 -19.39 35.27
N ARG A 250 0.60 -20.18 35.91
CA ARG A 250 -0.61 -19.80 36.66
C ARG A 250 -1.55 -18.73 36.08
N LYS A 251 -2.74 -19.18 35.66
CA LYS A 251 -4.00 -18.62 36.20
C LYS A 251 -5.06 -19.72 36.33
N ARG A 252 -5.54 -19.97 37.55
CA ARG A 252 -6.77 -20.76 37.76
C ARG A 252 -7.94 -19.92 37.25
N ALA A 253 -8.64 -20.40 36.23
CA ALA A 253 -9.99 -19.97 35.91
C ALA A 253 -10.95 -21.07 36.40
N GLY A 254 -11.86 -20.73 37.30
CA GLY A 254 -12.90 -21.64 37.76
C GLY A 254 -13.97 -21.84 36.69
N ALA A 255 -14.60 -23.00 36.66
CA ALA A 255 -15.72 -23.27 35.77
C ALA A 255 -16.87 -22.28 36.01
N LYS A 256 -17.41 -21.72 34.94
CA LYS A 256 -18.82 -21.33 34.82
C LYS A 256 -19.23 -21.37 33.35
N GLN A 257 -20.31 -22.10 33.10
CA GLN A 257 -20.95 -22.22 31.79
C GLN A 257 -21.60 -20.89 31.37
N ASN A 258 -21.75 -20.75 30.05
CA ASN A 258 -22.77 -19.92 29.38
C ASN A 258 -22.56 -18.39 29.36
N GLN A 259 -21.81 -17.90 28.35
CA GLN A 259 -22.09 -16.62 27.69
C GLN A 259 -21.45 -16.56 26.29
N GLN A 260 -22.00 -15.70 25.41
CA GLN A 260 -21.70 -15.66 23.98
C GLN A 260 -20.24 -15.28 23.65
N GLN A 261 -19.76 -15.79 22.51
CA GLN A 261 -18.38 -15.65 22.05
C GLN A 261 -18.07 -14.21 21.58
N SER A 262 -17.23 -13.51 22.36
CA SER A 262 -16.48 -12.32 21.90
C SER A 262 -15.04 -12.31 22.41
N GLY A 263 -14.48 -13.51 22.65
CA GLY A 263 -13.04 -13.71 22.77
C GLY A 263 -12.43 -14.01 21.40
N PRO A 264 -11.12 -13.78 21.19
CA PRO A 264 -10.46 -14.12 19.94
C PRO A 264 -10.43 -15.66 19.77
N PRO A 265 -10.46 -16.18 18.52
CA PRO A 265 -10.74 -17.59 18.24
C PRO A 265 -9.74 -18.54 18.92
N THR A 266 -10.23 -19.70 19.37
CA THR A 266 -9.38 -20.75 19.94
C THR A 266 -8.55 -21.42 18.84
N GLY A 267 -7.44 -22.08 19.22
CA GLY A 267 -6.60 -22.82 18.26
C GLY A 267 -7.39 -23.89 17.50
N GLU A 268 -8.32 -24.57 18.17
CA GLU A 268 -9.21 -25.57 17.57
C GLU A 268 -10.20 -24.95 16.57
N GLN A 269 -10.71 -23.74 16.84
CA GLN A 269 -11.54 -23.01 15.87
C GLN A 269 -10.74 -22.59 14.63
N VAL A 270 -9.49 -22.14 14.81
CA VAL A 270 -8.61 -21.78 13.67
C VAL A 270 -8.30 -23.02 12.82
N LEU A 271 -7.91 -24.14 13.43
CA LEU A 271 -7.70 -25.41 12.72
C LEU A 271 -8.98 -25.91 12.02
N GLY A 272 -10.15 -25.76 12.66
CA GLY A 272 -11.44 -26.10 12.08
C GLY A 272 -11.78 -25.28 10.84
N HIS A 273 -11.50 -23.97 10.85
CA HIS A 273 -11.69 -23.12 9.66
C HIS A 273 -10.65 -23.38 8.57
N LEU A 274 -9.39 -23.70 8.92
CA LEU A 274 -8.38 -24.12 7.94
C LEU A 274 -8.74 -25.44 7.26
N ASP A 275 -9.18 -26.47 8.00
CA ASP A 275 -9.60 -27.72 7.36
C ASP A 275 -10.90 -27.55 6.53
N GLN A 276 -11.82 -26.68 6.97
CA GLN A 276 -12.96 -26.28 6.12
C GLN A 276 -12.49 -25.62 4.82
N LEU A 277 -11.55 -24.66 4.88
CA LEU A 277 -11.00 -24.01 3.69
C LEU A 277 -10.33 -25.03 2.76
N ARG A 278 -9.49 -25.92 3.29
CA ARG A 278 -8.89 -27.05 2.57
C ARG A 278 -9.94 -27.94 1.87
N GLN A 279 -11.07 -28.20 2.52
CA GLN A 279 -12.13 -29.04 1.95
C GLN A 279 -12.92 -28.34 0.82
N HIS A 280 -13.13 -27.03 0.90
CA HIS A 280 -13.85 -26.27 -0.13
C HIS A 280 -12.97 -25.93 -1.34
N CYS A 281 -11.68 -25.66 -1.15
CA CYS A 281 -10.73 -25.30 -2.21
C CYS A 281 -10.16 -26.51 -2.99
N ARG A 282 -10.72 -27.73 -2.85
CA ARG A 282 -10.20 -28.98 -3.43
C ARG A 282 -10.13 -29.03 -4.97
N ALA A 283 -10.77 -28.11 -5.68
CA ALA A 283 -10.93 -28.16 -7.13
C ALA A 283 -9.87 -27.39 -7.93
N SER A 284 -9.01 -26.61 -7.26
CA SER A 284 -8.09 -25.67 -7.90
C SER A 284 -6.64 -25.90 -7.49
N SER A 285 -5.74 -25.69 -8.45
CA SER A 285 -4.28 -25.58 -8.30
C SER A 285 -3.83 -24.33 -7.51
N ASP A 286 -4.77 -23.60 -6.94
CA ASP A 286 -4.70 -22.15 -6.75
C ASP A 286 -4.76 -21.75 -5.26
N LEU A 287 -4.49 -22.69 -4.35
CA LEU A 287 -4.20 -22.39 -2.94
C LEU A 287 -2.79 -22.88 -2.54
N GLN A 288 -1.76 -22.12 -2.92
CA GLN A 288 -0.39 -22.25 -2.40
C GLN A 288 -0.28 -21.85 -0.91
N LEU A 289 -1.35 -21.34 -0.30
CA LEU A 289 -1.51 -20.97 1.10
C LEU A 289 -0.87 -21.98 2.07
N TYR A 290 -1.11 -23.28 1.85
CA TYR A 290 -0.58 -24.39 2.66
C TYR A 290 0.88 -24.76 2.33
N GLN A 291 1.40 -24.29 1.20
CA GLN A 291 2.78 -24.46 0.75
C GLN A 291 3.68 -23.30 1.24
N THR A 292 3.10 -22.17 1.68
CA THR A 292 3.88 -21.05 2.26
C THR A 292 4.67 -21.49 3.49
N GLU A 293 5.92 -21.04 3.59
CA GLU A 293 6.86 -21.43 4.66
C GLU A 293 6.32 -21.08 6.07
N GLY A 294 5.62 -19.94 6.18
CA GLY A 294 4.95 -19.52 7.42
C GLY A 294 3.84 -20.47 7.85
N MET A 295 2.97 -20.88 6.92
CA MET A 295 1.87 -21.79 7.20
C MET A 295 2.36 -23.19 7.57
N GLN A 296 3.37 -23.72 6.87
CA GLN A 296 3.98 -25.01 7.18
C GLN A 296 4.54 -25.05 8.61
N LYS A 297 5.35 -24.04 8.99
CA LYS A 297 5.89 -23.92 10.35
C LYS A 297 4.79 -23.80 11.40
N ALA A 298 3.75 -22.98 11.13
CA ALA A 298 2.63 -22.81 12.05
C ALA A 298 1.81 -24.11 12.24
N LEU A 299 1.62 -24.90 11.18
CA LEU A 299 0.93 -26.19 11.22
C LEU A 299 1.76 -27.24 11.97
N GLN A 300 3.06 -27.37 11.69
CA GLN A 300 3.97 -28.25 12.43
C GLN A 300 4.01 -27.90 13.93
N GLN A 301 4.09 -26.61 14.26
CA GLN A 301 4.05 -26.10 15.63
C GLN A 301 2.72 -26.42 16.34
N ALA A 302 1.58 -26.29 15.63
CA ALA A 302 0.27 -26.69 16.13
C ALA A 302 0.13 -28.22 16.28
N GLN A 303 0.71 -29.02 15.39
CA GLN A 303 0.74 -30.48 15.47
C GLN A 303 1.54 -30.96 16.69
N ALA A 304 2.73 -30.37 16.92
CA ALA A 304 3.56 -30.67 18.07
C ALA A 304 2.86 -30.33 19.40
N ALA A 305 2.16 -29.19 19.46
CA ALA A 305 1.46 -28.70 20.66
C ALA A 305 0.03 -29.22 20.86
N SER A 306 -0.52 -30.01 19.92
CA SER A 306 -1.90 -30.53 19.99
C SER A 306 -2.02 -31.90 20.70
N SER A 307 -3.25 -32.23 21.11
CA SER A 307 -3.59 -33.53 21.69
C SER A 307 -3.84 -34.59 20.62
N ASP A 308 -3.68 -35.88 20.97
CA ASP A 308 -3.86 -36.99 20.02
C ASP A 308 -5.26 -37.06 19.41
N SER A 309 -6.28 -36.62 20.15
CA SER A 309 -7.64 -36.45 19.61
C SER A 309 -7.72 -35.39 18.52
N LEU A 310 -7.01 -34.27 18.70
CA LEU A 310 -7.01 -33.15 17.76
C LEU A 310 -6.18 -33.46 16.50
N ARG A 311 -5.03 -34.13 16.68
CA ARG A 311 -4.23 -34.70 15.58
C ARG A 311 -5.04 -35.68 14.73
N LYS A 312 -5.88 -36.51 15.36
CA LYS A 312 -6.76 -37.44 14.64
C LYS A 312 -7.90 -36.74 13.90
N SER A 313 -8.45 -35.66 14.45
CA SER A 313 -9.52 -34.88 13.80
C SER A 313 -9.04 -34.08 12.59
N TYR A 314 -7.81 -33.57 12.63
CA TYR A 314 -7.24 -32.71 11.58
C TYR A 314 -6.01 -33.35 10.89
N GLY A 315 -5.92 -34.68 10.88
CA GLY A 315 -4.75 -35.41 10.37
C GLY A 315 -4.43 -35.08 8.91
N ASP A 316 -5.46 -35.05 8.06
CA ASP A 316 -5.36 -34.61 6.66
C ASP A 316 -4.74 -33.21 6.48
N LEU A 317 -5.00 -32.28 7.40
CA LEU A 317 -4.51 -30.90 7.34
C LEU A 317 -3.04 -30.84 7.75
N PHE A 318 -2.65 -31.59 8.79
CA PHE A 318 -1.26 -31.68 9.23
C PHE A 318 -0.38 -32.41 8.22
N ALA A 319 -0.89 -33.44 7.54
CA ALA A 319 -0.17 -34.16 6.49
C ALA A 319 0.32 -33.25 5.34
N LEU A 320 -0.34 -32.10 5.09
CA LEU A 320 0.13 -31.11 4.11
C LEU A 320 1.45 -30.43 4.51
N ALA A 321 1.76 -30.37 5.81
CA ALA A 321 2.99 -29.76 6.34
C ALA A 321 4.12 -30.78 6.56
N GLU A 322 3.86 -32.08 6.42
CA GLU A 322 4.84 -33.17 6.55
C GLU A 322 5.62 -33.43 5.23
N VAL A 323 5.11 -32.97 4.09
CA VAL A 323 5.66 -33.29 2.75
C VAL A 323 6.96 -32.54 2.41
N ASN A 324 7.41 -31.58 3.24
CA ASN A 324 8.52 -30.66 2.90
C ASN A 324 9.85 -30.94 3.65
N GLU A 325 9.94 -32.01 4.46
CA GLU A 325 11.16 -32.32 5.25
C GLU A 325 12.32 -32.99 4.48
N GLU A 326 12.16 -33.38 3.20
CA GLU A 326 13.19 -34.12 2.44
C GLU A 326 14.50 -33.35 2.14
N ASN A 327 14.67 -32.12 2.65
CA ASN A 327 15.78 -31.22 2.29
C ASN A 327 16.76 -30.85 3.43
N GLU A 328 16.67 -31.47 4.62
CA GLU A 328 17.67 -31.26 5.70
C GLU A 328 18.63 -32.46 5.85
N PRO A 329 19.97 -32.26 5.83
CA PRO A 329 20.94 -33.34 5.93
C PRO A 329 21.06 -33.91 7.37
N PRO A 330 21.33 -35.22 7.54
CA PRO A 330 21.19 -35.89 8.83
C PRO A 330 22.24 -35.50 9.88
N PRO A 331 21.87 -35.45 11.18
CA PRO A 331 22.79 -35.06 12.25
C PRO A 331 23.82 -36.16 12.59
N PRO A 332 25.01 -35.79 13.12
CA PRO A 332 26.09 -36.73 13.40
C PRO A 332 25.81 -37.61 14.64
N PRO A 333 26.41 -38.82 14.72
CA PRO A 333 26.07 -39.81 15.74
C PRO A 333 26.62 -39.48 17.14
N PRO A 334 25.95 -39.92 18.22
CA PRO A 334 26.31 -39.57 19.59
C PRO A 334 27.54 -40.34 20.09
N THR A 335 28.53 -39.62 20.63
CA THR A 335 29.66 -40.22 21.33
C THR A 335 29.27 -40.64 22.74
N SER A 336 29.61 -41.88 23.13
CA SER A 336 29.28 -42.41 24.45
C SER A 336 30.53 -42.63 25.31
N SER A 337 30.52 -42.05 26.52
CA SER A 337 31.31 -42.47 27.69
C SER A 337 30.95 -41.55 28.87
N SER A 338 31.02 -41.93 30.15
CA SER A 338 30.87 -43.20 30.86
C SER A 338 31.19 -42.91 32.34
N ARG A 339 30.38 -43.46 33.25
CA ARG A 339 30.68 -43.77 34.69
C ARG A 339 30.51 -42.68 35.76
N LYS A 340 29.71 -43.08 36.76
CA LYS A 340 29.60 -42.53 38.13
C LYS A 340 30.83 -42.90 38.96
N HIS A 341 31.12 -42.12 40.01
CA HIS A 341 31.59 -42.66 41.30
C HIS A 341 30.99 -41.85 42.47
N THR A 342 30.87 -42.52 43.62
CA THR A 342 30.25 -42.05 44.88
C THR A 342 31.28 -41.99 46.00
N ALA A 343 31.18 -41.03 46.94
CA ALA A 343 31.09 -41.31 48.39
C ALA A 343 31.25 -40.08 49.31
N SER A 344 30.49 -40.13 50.43
CA SER A 344 30.80 -39.62 51.78
C SER A 344 30.96 -38.11 52.06
N ALA A 345 30.58 -37.73 53.28
CA ALA A 345 30.47 -36.36 53.78
C ALA A 345 31.47 -36.05 54.91
N THR A 346 31.76 -34.78 55.13
CA THR A 346 31.91 -34.10 56.45
C THR A 346 32.39 -32.65 56.24
N GLY A 347 32.28 -31.79 57.26
CA GLY A 347 33.11 -30.58 57.36
C GLY A 347 32.34 -29.25 57.41
N SER A 348 32.39 -28.60 58.57
CA SER A 348 31.69 -27.35 58.88
C SER A 348 32.52 -26.08 58.67
N SER A 349 31.85 -25.03 58.18
CA SER A 349 31.98 -23.60 58.60
C SER A 349 33.16 -22.73 58.14
N LYS A 350 32.84 -21.42 57.95
CA LYS A 350 33.73 -20.24 57.75
C LYS A 350 34.54 -20.25 56.42
N THR A 351 35.03 -19.16 55.81
CA THR A 351 34.72 -17.70 55.69
C THR A 351 35.52 -17.20 54.45
N GLY A 352 35.20 -16.12 53.73
CA GLY A 352 34.14 -15.11 53.82
C GLY A 352 34.48 -13.87 52.94
N ALA A 353 33.51 -12.96 52.76
CA ALA A 353 33.59 -11.73 51.93
C ALA A 353 33.68 -11.94 50.39
N GLY A 354 33.17 -11.04 49.53
CA GLY A 354 32.52 -9.76 49.80
C GLY A 354 31.43 -9.41 48.79
N HIS A 355 30.33 -8.81 49.28
CA HIS A 355 29.23 -8.29 48.46
C HIS A 355 29.21 -6.77 48.63
N ARG A 356 29.31 -6.00 47.54
CA ARG A 356 29.14 -4.54 47.57
C ARG A 356 27.78 -4.18 46.96
N LYS A 357 26.82 -3.83 47.81
CA LYS A 357 25.52 -3.25 47.42
C LYS A 357 25.67 -1.76 47.12
N ILE A 358 24.90 -1.28 46.14
CA ILE A 358 24.22 0.05 46.12
C ILE A 358 22.89 -0.24 45.39
N ILE A 359 21.71 -0.36 46.03
CA ILE A 359 20.85 0.68 46.67
C ILE A 359 20.39 1.69 45.61
N SER A 360 19.16 1.65 45.08
CA SER A 360 17.94 2.35 45.58
C SER A 360 17.00 2.53 44.36
N THR A 361 15.73 2.95 44.39
CA THR A 361 14.73 3.20 45.44
C THR A 361 13.35 2.84 44.85
N ARG A 362 12.37 2.52 45.68
CA ARG A 362 10.96 2.32 45.27
C ARG A 362 10.17 3.59 45.59
N GLU A 363 9.52 4.18 44.60
CA GLU A 363 8.35 5.05 44.83
C GLU A 363 7.21 4.75 43.84
N ARG A 364 5.99 5.05 44.29
CA ARG A 364 4.72 4.90 43.56
C ARG A 364 4.21 6.28 43.18
N THR A 365 3.61 6.41 42.00
CA THR A 365 2.36 7.16 41.83
C THR A 365 1.56 6.56 40.68
N ALA A 366 0.24 6.77 40.69
CA ALA A 366 -0.69 6.25 39.69
C ALA A 366 -1.68 7.35 39.30
N SER A 367 -2.03 7.44 38.02
CA SER A 367 -3.08 8.32 37.51
C SER A 367 -4.04 7.56 36.60
N LYS A 368 -5.33 7.91 36.66
CA LYS A 368 -6.45 7.15 36.08
C LYS A 368 -6.96 7.75 34.76
N ARG A 369 -7.67 6.92 33.98
CA ARG A 369 -8.56 7.31 32.87
C ARG A 369 -9.76 8.17 33.32
N PRO A 370 -10.31 9.03 32.44
CA PRO A 370 -11.60 9.71 32.62
C PRO A 370 -12.78 8.98 31.92
N PRO A 371 -14.03 9.21 32.36
CA PRO A 371 -15.22 9.22 31.47
C PRO A 371 -16.13 10.46 31.81
N PRO A 372 -17.42 10.58 31.38
CA PRO A 372 -17.77 11.44 30.25
C PRO A 372 -18.89 12.49 30.49
N ARG A 373 -19.07 13.38 29.48
CA ARG A 373 -20.24 14.23 29.10
C ARG A 373 -21.39 14.49 30.10
N ASP A 374 -21.79 15.76 30.18
CA ASP A 374 -23.21 16.13 30.25
C ASP A 374 -23.53 17.49 29.55
N ARG A 375 -24.82 17.86 29.44
CA ARG A 375 -25.38 18.89 28.52
C ARG A 375 -25.78 20.24 29.14
N HIS A 376 -25.87 21.27 28.28
CA HIS A 376 -26.53 22.61 28.46
C HIS A 376 -25.87 23.53 29.53
N SER A 377 -25.99 24.87 29.52
CA SER A 377 -26.90 25.81 28.83
C SER A 377 -26.21 27.11 28.35
N ASP A 378 -26.99 28.19 28.15
CA ASP A 378 -26.63 29.61 27.90
C ASP A 378 -26.41 29.95 26.40
N SER A 379 -27.15 30.84 25.71
CA SER A 379 -27.76 32.16 26.04
C SER A 379 -26.69 33.24 26.32
N THR A 380 -26.62 34.40 25.67
CA THR A 380 -27.64 35.17 24.93
C THR A 380 -27.01 36.18 23.94
N ASP A 381 -27.76 36.55 22.90
CA ASP A 381 -27.89 37.90 22.32
C ASP A 381 -26.82 38.61 21.42
N GLN A 382 -27.39 39.24 20.36
CA GLN A 382 -27.02 40.52 19.71
C GLN A 382 -25.73 40.58 18.84
N SER A 383 -25.66 41.30 17.71
CA SER A 383 -26.66 42.15 17.02
C SER A 383 -26.34 42.33 15.52
N SER A 384 -27.27 42.96 14.80
CA SER A 384 -27.22 43.46 13.41
C SER A 384 -25.90 44.13 12.97
N GLU A 385 -25.48 43.93 11.72
CA GLU A 385 -25.74 44.80 10.55
C GLU A 385 -25.44 44.06 9.23
#